data_AF-S4P4X7-F1
#
_entry.id   AF-S4P4X7-F1
#
_cell.length_a   1.000
_cell.length_b   1.000
_cell.length_c   1.000
_cell.angle_alpha   90.00
_cell.angle_beta   90.00
_cell.angle_gamma   90.00
#
_symmetry.space_group_name_H-M   'P 1'
#
loop_
_entity.id
_entity.type
_entity.pdbx_description
1 polymer ?
#
loop_
_entity_poly.entity_id
_entity_poly.type
_entity_poly.pdbx_seq_one_letter_code
_entity_poly.pdbx_strand_id
1 'polypeptide(L)' 'FECPTCHRSFISEAIRDRHAMRNHGNPEDFKFLCKQCPCKYLKLKDLRKHMYKVHPKGKRKKKDQSDSE' A
#
# COMPACT_ATOMS: atom_id res chain seq x y z
N PHE A 1 -4.50 -16.36 -14.46
CA PHE A 1 -3.68 -16.25 -13.23
C PHE A 1 -4.60 -16.11 -12.04
N GLU A 2 -4.68 -17.13 -11.18
CA GLU A 2 -5.64 -17.19 -10.08
C GLU A 2 -4.97 -16.89 -8.74
N CYS A 3 -5.65 -16.16 -7.86
CA CYS A 3 -5.15 -15.94 -6.50
C CYS A 3 -5.38 -17.21 -5.64
N PRO A 4 -4.34 -17.79 -5.01
CA PRO A 4 -4.49 -19.01 -4.22
C PRO A 4 -5.28 -18.81 -2.92
N THR A 5 -5.50 -17.56 -2.48
CA THR A 5 -6.18 -17.26 -1.22
C THR A 5 -7.68 -17.04 -1.39
N CYS A 6 -8.11 -16.42 -2.50
CA CYS A 6 -9.53 -16.10 -2.74
C CYS A 6 -10.06 -16.60 -4.08
N HIS A 7 -9.25 -17.33 -4.84
CA HIS A 7 -9.60 -17.95 -6.12
C HIS A 7 -10.09 -16.97 -7.20
N ARG A 8 -9.80 -15.66 -7.05
CA ARG A 8 -10.09 -14.68 -8.08
C ARG A 8 -9.15 -14.82 -9.26
N SER A 9 -9.72 -14.76 -10.46
CA SER A 9 -9.00 -14.82 -11.72
C SER A 9 -8.59 -13.42 -12.19
N PHE A 10 -7.34 -13.28 -12.63
CA PHE A 10 -6.77 -12.04 -13.16
C PHE A 10 -6.17 -12.26 -14.55
N ILE A 11 -6.13 -11.17 -15.32
CA ILE A 11 -5.58 -11.13 -16.68
C ILE A 11 -4.05 -11.35 -16.74
N SER A 12 -3.33 -11.04 -15.66
CA SER A 12 -1.88 -11.26 -15.58
C SER A 12 -1.41 -11.61 -14.16
N GLU A 13 -0.25 -12.28 -14.08
CA GLU A 13 0.41 -12.62 -12.82
C GLU A 13 0.72 -11.37 -11.98
N ALA A 14 1.30 -10.34 -12.58
CA ALA A 14 1.63 -9.09 -11.87
C ALA A 14 0.40 -8.43 -11.21
N ILE A 15 -0.79 -8.55 -11.83
CA ILE A 15 -2.03 -8.05 -11.23
C ILE A 15 -2.51 -8.96 -10.11
N ARG A 16 -2.42 -10.28 -10.28
CA ARG A 16 -2.72 -11.28 -9.24
C ARG A 16 -1.84 -11.08 -8.01
N ASP A 17 -0.54 -10.90 -8.18
CA ASP A 17 0.41 -10.69 -7.08
C ASP A 17 0.16 -9.37 -6.36
N ARG A 18 -0.10 -8.29 -7.12
CA ARG A 18 -0.50 -7.02 -6.51
C ARG A 18 -1.81 -7.16 -5.74
N HIS A 19 -2.77 -7.93 -6.24
CA HIS A 19 -4.01 -8.20 -5.53
C HIS A 19 -3.73 -8.99 -4.24
N ALA A 20 -2.96 -10.08 -4.32
CA ALA A 20 -2.59 -10.92 -3.19
C ALA A 20 -1.89 -10.06 -2.13
N MET A 21 -0.86 -9.31 -2.49
CA MET A 21 -0.15 -8.40 -1.57
C MET A 21 -1.06 -7.33 -0.93
N ARG A 22 -2.08 -6.86 -1.66
CA ARG A 22 -2.99 -5.81 -1.14
C ARG A 22 -4.14 -6.33 -0.27
N ASN A 23 -4.63 -7.54 -0.51
CA ASN A 23 -5.85 -8.07 0.12
C ASN A 23 -5.56 -9.26 1.05
N HIS A 24 -4.47 -9.98 0.79
CA HIS A 24 -4.04 -11.19 1.48
C HIS A 24 -2.59 -11.10 1.98
N GLY A 25 -1.89 -9.99 1.67
CA GLY A 25 -0.53 -9.75 2.11
C GLY A 25 -0.51 -9.37 3.59
N ASN A 26 0.65 -9.58 4.21
CA ASN A 26 0.79 -9.32 5.62
C ASN A 26 0.71 -7.82 5.89
N PRO A 27 0.00 -7.37 6.94
CA PRO A 27 -0.08 -5.95 7.32
C PRO A 27 1.29 -5.30 7.53
N GLU A 28 2.30 -6.11 7.84
CA GLU A 28 3.69 -5.71 8.06
C GLU A 28 4.40 -5.25 6.78
N ASP A 29 3.99 -5.74 5.62
CA ASP A 29 4.51 -5.29 4.32
C ASP A 29 4.03 -3.88 3.98
N PHE A 30 2.93 -3.42 4.60
CA PHE A 30 2.40 -2.08 4.43
C PHE A 30 3.13 -1.08 5.33
N LYS A 31 4.42 -0.86 5.01
CA LYS A 31 5.29 0.09 5.72
C LYS A 31 4.79 1.55 5.66
N PHE A 32 3.87 1.89 4.75
CA PHE A 32 3.40 3.26 4.56
C PHE A 32 1.95 3.45 5.01
N LEU A 33 1.79 3.79 6.28
CA LEU A 33 0.50 4.04 6.92
C LEU A 33 0.10 5.51 6.76
N CYS A 34 -1.18 5.75 6.51
CA CYS A 34 -1.75 7.08 6.64
C CYS A 34 -1.89 7.45 8.12
N LYS A 35 -1.41 8.64 8.53
CA LYS A 35 -1.61 9.16 9.90
C LYS A 35 -2.97 9.83 10.13
N GLN A 36 -3.74 10.04 9.07
CA GLN A 36 -5.04 10.73 9.12
C GLN A 36 -6.24 9.79 8.91
N CYS A 37 -6.01 8.53 8.53
CA CYS A 37 -7.06 7.54 8.29
C CYS A 37 -6.47 6.11 8.37
N PRO A 38 -7.30 5.06 8.43
CA PRO A 38 -6.82 3.69 8.56
C PRO A 38 -6.24 3.09 7.26
N CYS A 39 -6.03 3.90 6.21
CA CYS A 39 -5.50 3.42 4.93
C CYS A 39 -4.01 3.07 5.03
N LYS A 40 -3.63 1.93 4.46
CA LYS A 40 -2.26 1.41 4.41
C LYS A 40 -1.79 1.25 2.97
N TYR A 41 -0.51 1.51 2.73
CA TYR A 41 0.09 1.45 1.39
C TYR A 41 1.41 0.69 1.42
N LEU A 42 1.66 -0.06 0.35
CA LEU A 42 2.90 -0.81 0.14
C LEU A 42 4.04 0.10 -0.36
N LYS A 43 3.69 1.24 -0.98
CA LYS A 43 4.66 2.18 -1.56
C LYS A 43 4.39 3.60 -1.12
N LEU A 44 5.45 4.34 -0.80
CA LEU A 44 5.37 5.76 -0.43
C LEU A 44 4.69 6.61 -1.49
N LYS A 45 4.89 6.30 -2.78
CA LYS A 45 4.25 7.03 -3.89
C LYS A 45 2.73 6.94 -3.85
N ASP A 46 2.20 5.80 -3.43
CA ASP A 46 0.76 5.57 -3.35
C ASP A 46 0.19 6.28 -2.11
N LEU A 47 0.89 6.22 -0.97
CA LEU A 47 0.55 7.04 0.20
C LEU A 47 0.58 8.54 -0.12
N ARG A 48 1.58 9.04 -0.85
CA ARG A 48 1.67 10.46 -1.22
C ARG A 48 0.54 10.89 -2.14
N LYS A 49 0.17 10.06 -3.12
CA LYS A 49 -1.00 10.31 -3.98
C LYS A 49 -2.29 10.33 -3.16
N HIS A 50 -2.45 9.40 -2.22
CA HIS A 50 -3.57 9.37 -1.28
C HIS A 50 -3.63 10.65 -0.44
N MET A 51 -2.53 11.04 0.19
CA MET A 51 -2.43 12.30 0.93
C MET A 51 -2.86 13.48 0.07
N TYR A 52 -2.35 13.61 -1.15
CA TYR A 52 -2.69 14.73 -2.01
C TYR A 52 -4.18 14.77 -2.41
N LYS A 53 -4.78 13.61 -2.70
CA LYS A 53 -6.17 13.52 -3.18
C LYS A 53 -7.21 13.54 -2.06
N VAL A 54 -6.94 12.83 -0.96
CA VAL A 54 -7.90 12.57 0.12
C VAL A 54 -7.64 13.46 1.33
N HIS A 55 -6.38 13.82 1.60
CA HIS A 55 -6.00 14.69 2.70
C HIS A 55 -5.20 15.90 2.21
N PRO A 56 -5.78 16.76 1.34
CA PRO A 56 -5.10 17.91 0.77
C PRO A 56 -4.70 18.90 1.87
N LYS A 57 -3.56 18.66 2.51
CA LYS A 57 -2.93 19.55 3.49
C LYS A 57 -1.66 20.09 2.85
N GLY A 58 -1.68 21.39 2.57
CA GLY A 58 -0.51 22.11 2.11
C GLY A 58 0.67 21.89 3.07
N LYS A 59 1.82 21.56 2.48
CA LYS A 59 3.18 21.56 3.05
C LYS A 59 3.66 20.31 3.84
N ARG A 60 4.51 19.55 3.13
CA ARG A 60 5.81 18.93 3.49
C ARG A 60 6.09 18.61 4.97
N LYS A 61 6.39 17.33 5.28
CA LYS A 61 7.64 16.89 5.94
C LYS A 61 8.05 15.49 5.45
N LYS A 62 9.21 15.40 4.78
CA LYS A 62 10.00 14.16 4.67
C LYS A 62 10.77 14.05 6.00
N LYS A 63 10.47 13.05 6.80
CA LYS A 63 11.23 12.54 7.96
C LYS A 63 10.57 11.19 8.28
N ASP A 64 11.23 10.07 8.40
CA ASP A 64 12.64 9.77 8.62
C ASP A 64 12.83 8.29 8.25
N GLN A 65 14.07 7.89 7.97
CA GLN A 65 14.48 6.49 8.01
C GLN A 65 14.32 5.94 9.43
N SER A 66 13.86 4.70 9.58
CA SER A 66 14.17 3.80 10.71
C SER A 66 13.61 2.43 10.31
N ASP A 67 14.42 1.48 9.85
CA ASP A 67 15.37 0.65 10.61
C ASP A 67 14.68 -0.58 11.19
N SER A 68 15.14 -1.76 10.74
CA SER A 68 15.11 -3.01 11.49
C SER A 68 16.18 -3.91 10.83
N GLU A 69 17.36 -3.88 11.46
CA GLU A 69 18.48 -4.86 11.51
C GLU A 69 19.03 -5.49 10.21
#